data_AF-A0A1J3HU77-F1
#
_entry.id   AF-A0A1J3HU77-F1
#
_cell.length_a   1.000
_cell.length_b   1.000
_cell.length_c   1.000
_cell.angle_alpha   90.00
_cell.angle_beta   90.00
_cell.angle_gamma   90.00
#
_symmetry.space_group_name_H-M   'P 1'
#
loop_
_entity.id
_entity.type
_entity.pdbx_description
1 polymer ?
#
loop_
_entity_poly.entity_id
_entity_poly.type
_entity_poly.pdbx_seq_one_letter_code
_entity_poly.pdbx_strand_id
1 'polypeptide(L)' 'LESLAASGSCKPNLSRRIRNALSLAQNKNMEVIVAKKYILFYEQEEDCDKTPLKFAKLNFRFLQLNYRQELKILSKW' A
#
# COMPACT_ATOMS: atom_id res chain seq x y z
N LEU A 1 5.19 8.25 -19.09
CA LEU A 1 5.23 7.27 -17.98
C LEU A 1 4.55 5.95 -18.34
N GLU A 2 3.35 5.98 -18.93
CA GLU A 2 2.66 4.77 -19.41
C GLU A 2 3.47 3.98 -20.46
N SER A 3 3.97 4.66 -21.49
CA SER A 3 4.86 4.06 -22.50
C SER A 3 6.11 3.43 -21.87
N LEU A 4 6.68 4.06 -20.84
CA LEU A 4 7.83 3.56 -20.11
C LEU A 4 7.51 2.26 -19.37
N ALA A 5 6.38 2.22 -18.66
CA ALA A 5 5.92 1.03 -17.94
C ALA A 5 5.52 -0.12 -18.88
N ALA A 6 5.02 0.20 -20.07
CA ALA A 6 4.61 -0.76 -21.10
C ALA A 6 5.79 -1.30 -21.94
N SER A 7 6.85 -0.51 -22.12
CA SER A 7 8.00 -0.85 -22.98
C SER A 7 8.88 -2.00 -22.47
N GLY A 8 8.65 -2.53 -21.26
CA GLY A 8 9.48 -3.59 -20.67
C GLY A 8 10.89 -3.17 -20.27
N SER A 9 11.29 -1.92 -20.52
CA SER A 9 12.62 -1.37 -20.20
C SER A 9 12.85 -1.14 -18.69
N CYS A 10 11.79 -1.08 -17.90
CA CYS A 10 11.85 -0.88 -16.45
C CYS A 10 11.95 -2.21 -15.72
N LYS A 11 12.66 -2.22 -14.58
CA LYS A 11 12.57 -3.33 -13.62
C LYS A 11 11.10 -3.61 -13.26
N PRO A 12 10.70 -4.89 -13.04
CA PRO A 12 9.29 -5.24 -12.79
C PRO A 12 8.63 -4.47 -11.64
N ASN A 13 9.38 -4.24 -10.55
CA ASN A 13 8.94 -3.42 -9.42
C ASN A 13 8.69 -1.96 -9.81
N LEU A 14 9.59 -1.34 -10.56
CA LEU A 14 9.45 0.03 -11.04
C LEU A 14 8.26 0.17 -11.99
N SER A 15 8.11 -0.74 -12.95
CA SER A 15 6.95 -0.78 -13.86
C SER A 15 5.64 -0.90 -13.09
N ARG A 16 5.59 -1.76 -12.06
CA ARG A 16 4.44 -1.89 -11.16
C ARG A 16 4.18 -0.62 -10.34
N ARG A 17 5.22 0.04 -9.82
CA ARG A 17 5.09 1.29 -9.06
C ARG A 17 4.54 2.42 -9.93
N ILE A 18 5.00 2.52 -11.18
CA ILE A 18 4.48 3.47 -12.17
C ILE A 18 3.00 3.18 -12.46
N ARG A 19 2.63 1.93 -12.76
CA ARG A 19 1.23 1.54 -12.96
C ARG A 19 0.34 1.82 -11.74
N ASN A 20 0.83 1.54 -10.53
CA ASN A 20 0.11 1.85 -9.30
C ASN A 20 -0.10 3.35 -9.11
N ALA A 21 0.91 4.18 -9.37
CA ALA A 21 0.79 5.64 -9.26
C ALA A 21 -0.15 6.25 -10.31
N LEU A 22 -0.18 5.68 -11.52
CA LEU A 22 -1.07 6.11 -12.61
C LEU A 22 -2.53 5.68 -12.38
N SER A 23 -2.75 4.45 -11.91
CA SER A 23 -4.10 3.93 -11.62
C SER A 23 -4.69 4.47 -10.32
N LEU A 24 -3.84 4.73 -9.32
CA LEU A 24 -4.21 5.26 -8.01
C LEU A 24 -3.33 6.48 -7.74
N ALA A 25 -3.78 7.64 -8.22
CA ALA A 25 -3.18 8.89 -7.80
C ALA A 25 -3.22 8.92 -6.25
N GLN A 26 -2.04 8.93 -5.62
CA GLN A 26 -1.88 8.72 -4.18
C GLN A 26 -2.65 9.77 -3.36
N ASN A 27 -2.91 10.93 -3.96
CA ASN A 27 -3.64 12.07 -3.41
C ASN A 27 -5.18 11.97 -3.50
N LYS A 28 -5.74 10.95 -4.15
CA LYS A 28 -7.21 10.80 -4.33
C LYS A 28 -7.80 9.58 -3.63
N ASN A 29 -7.00 8.83 -2.87
CA ASN A 29 -7.42 7.58 -2.26
C ASN A 29 -7.47 7.68 -0.73
N MET A 30 -8.34 6.88 -0.13
CA MET A 30 -8.35 6.68 1.32
C MET A 30 -6.98 6.16 1.76
N GLU A 31 -6.34 6.88 2.68
CA GLU A 31 -4.94 6.68 3.08
C GLU A 31 -4.65 5.24 3.50
N VAL A 32 -5.63 4.58 4.11
CA VAL A 32 -5.56 3.17 4.54
C VAL A 32 -5.41 2.19 3.38
N ILE A 33 -6.09 2.44 2.25
CA ILE A 33 -5.99 1.60 1.05
C ILE A 33 -4.61 1.78 0.42
N VAL A 34 -4.12 3.03 0.38
CA VAL A 34 -2.77 3.35 -0.13
C VAL A 34 -1.71 2.69 0.74
N ALA A 35 -1.81 2.82 2.07
CA ALA A 35 -0.89 2.20 3.02
C ALA A 35 -0.84 0.68 2.86
N LYS A 36 -2.00 0.01 2.77
CA LYS A 36 -2.08 -1.45 2.55
C LYS A 36 -1.33 -1.87 1.29
N LYS A 37 -1.59 -1.20 0.16
CA LYS A 37 -0.96 -1.52 -1.13
C LYS A 37 0.54 -1.26 -1.10
N TYR A 38 0.96 -0.17 -0.46
CA TYR A 38 2.37 0.19 -0.37
C TYR A 38 3.16 -0.77 0.54
N ILE A 39 2.61 -1.19 1.67
CA ILE A 39 3.24 -2.19 2.55
C ILE A 39 3.51 -3.50 1.79
N LEU A 40 2.52 -3.99 1.02
CA LEU A 40 2.67 -5.19 0.19
C LEU A 40 3.67 -5.02 -0.95
N PHE A 41 3.73 -3.83 -1.54
CA PHE A 41 4.72 -3.49 -2.54
C PHE A 41 6.13 -3.49 -1.95
N TYR A 42 6.34 -2.74 -0.87
CA TYR A 42 7.64 -2.55 -0.22
C TYR A 42 8.24 -3.84 0.32
N GLU A 43 7.39 -4.76 0.82
CA GLU A 43 7.83 -6.09 1.27
C GLU A 43 8.53 -6.91 0.17
N GLN A 44 8.27 -6.62 -1.10
CA GLN A 44 8.82 -7.37 -2.23
C GLN A 44 10.04 -6.71 -2.86
N GLU A 45 10.46 -5.54 -2.36
CA GLU A 45 11.63 -4.84 -2.87
C GLU A 45 12.92 -5.47 -2.32
N GLU A 46 13.95 -5.56 -3.17
CA GLU A 46 15.25 -6.17 -2.81
C GLU A 46 15.97 -5.39 -1.71
N ASP A 47 15.78 -4.07 -1.65
CA ASP A 47 16.36 -3.13 -0.68
C ASP A 47 15.44 -2.87 0.52
N CYS A 48 14.42 -3.73 0.74
CA CYS A 48 13.47 -3.58 1.83
C CYS A 48 14.14 -3.73 3.21
N ASP A 49 14.21 -2.64 3.97
CA ASP A 49 14.56 -2.69 5.39
C ASP A 49 13.42 -3.29 6.22
N LYS A 50 13.73 -4.38 6.94
CA LYS A 50 12.81 -5.12 7.80
C LYS A 50 12.29 -4.28 8.97
N THR A 51 13.03 -3.29 9.45
CA THR A 51 12.66 -2.46 10.59
C THR A 51 11.44 -1.58 10.29
N PRO A 52 11.48 -0.67 9.29
CA PRO A 52 10.30 0.11 8.90
C PRO A 52 9.17 -0.78 8.38
N LEU A 53 9.47 -1.91 7.71
CA LEU A 53 8.43 -2.85 7.28
C LEU A 53 7.64 -3.44 8.46
N LYS A 54 8.34 -3.90 9.51
CA LYS A 54 7.71 -4.43 10.73
C LYS A 54 6.87 -3.36 11.41
N PHE A 55 7.39 -2.14 11.52
CA PHE A 55 6.67 -1.01 12.11
C PHE A 55 5.38 -0.69 11.33
N ALA A 56 5.47 -0.55 10.01
CA ALA A 56 4.30 -0.28 9.17
C ALA A 56 3.24 -1.38 9.26
N LYS A 57 3.65 -2.66 9.29
CA LYS A 57 2.73 -3.80 9.49
C LYS A 57 2.05 -3.77 10.85
N LEU A 58 2.80 -3.45 11.91
CA LEU A 58 2.24 -3.33 13.26
C LEU A 58 1.21 -2.19 13.33
N ASN A 59 1.57 -1.01 12.83
CA ASN A 59 0.68 0.16 12.79
C ASN A 59 -0.60 -0.15 12.01
N PHE A 60 -0.49 -0.81 10.85
CA PHE A 60 -1.65 -1.19 10.05
C PHE A 60 -2.59 -2.16 10.79
N ARG A 61 -2.05 -3.14 11.54
CA ARG A 61 -2.85 -4.05 12.37
C ARG A 61 -3.54 -3.32 13.52
N PHE A 62 -2.86 -2.37 14.15
CA PHE A 62 -3.45 -1.54 15.19
C PHE A 62 -4.64 -0.74 14.66
N LEU A 63 -4.49 -0.09 13.50
CA LEU A 63 -5.57 0.61 12.84
C LEU A 63 -6.76 -0.31 12.50
N GLN A 64 -6.47 -1.51 11.97
CA GLN A 64 -7.51 -2.51 11.69
C GLN A 64 -8.29 -2.95 12.94
N LEU A 65 -7.61 -3.04 14.09
CA LEU A 65 -8.25 -3.38 15.35
C LEU A 65 -9.26 -2.29 15.75
N ASN A 66 -8.87 -1.02 15.67
CA ASN A 66 -9.74 0.12 16.00
C ASN A 66 -10.98 0.15 15.09
N TYR A 67 -10.80 0.03 13.77
CA TYR A 67 -11.94 -0.01 12.84
C TYR A 67 -12.88 -1.19 13.10
N ARG A 68 -12.36 -2.36 13.48
CA ARG A 68 -13.21 -3.50 13.85
C ARG A 68 -14.03 -3.21 15.12
N GLN A 69 -13.46 -2.50 16.09
CA GLN A 69 -14.19 -2.10 17.30
C GLN A 69 -15.28 -1.08 16.97
N GLU A 70 -14.97 -0.06 16.18
CA GLU A 70 -15.93 0.94 15.70
C GLU A 70 -17.08 0.28 14.92
N LEU A 71 -16.76 -0.61 13.98
CA LEU A 71 -17.76 -1.35 13.21
C LEU A 71 -18.67 -2.22 14.09
N LYS A 72 -18.14 -2.85 15.15
CA LYS A 72 -18.95 -3.61 16.12
C LYS A 72 -19.91 -2.72 16.91
N ILE A 73 -19.55 -1.47 17.16
CA ILE A 73 -20.41 -0.50 17.84
C ILE A 73 -21.50 -0.05 16.86
N LEU A 74 -21.12 0.33 15.64
CA LEU A 74 -22.04 0.76 14.59
C LEU A 74 -23.02 -0.33 14.17
N SER A 75 -22.60 -1.60 14.14
CA SER A 75 -23.47 -2.71 13.75
C SER A 75 -24.48 -3.11 14.82
N LYS A 76 -24.35 -2.60 16.05
CA LYS A 76 -25.29 -2.83 17.14
C LYS A 76 -26.37 -1.73 17.23
N TRP A 77 -26.09 -0.58 16.65
CA TRP A 77 -27.06 0.49 16.40
C TRP A 77 -28.00 0.07 15.27
#